data_AF-A0A382T244-F1
#
_entry.id   AF-A0A382T244-F1
#
_cell.length_a   1.000
_cell.length_b   1.000
_cell.length_c   1.000
_cell.angle_alpha   90.00
_cell.angle_beta   90.00
_cell.angle_gamma   90.00
#
_symmetry.space_group_name_H-M   'P 1'
#
loop_
_entity.id
_entity.type
_entity.pdbx_description
1 polymer ?
#
loop_
_entity_poly.entity_id
_entity_poly.type
_entity_poly.pdbx_seq_one_letter_code
_entity_poly.pdbx_strand_id
1 'polypeptide(L)'
;MAMYRPLLQTTFALNHALGGYDAWSWHLVNVLLHALAATGTFALFRRLLPSAPALAAGLLFAVHPVHSQAVNYLSSRSETMCMALVMWALVLLQARHGIWSAVI
;
A
#
# COMPACT_ATOMS: atom_id res chain seq x y z
N MET A 1 -3.89 27.42 4.31
CA MET A 1 -3.59 27.10 2.89
C MET A 1 -4.00 25.66 2.64
N ALA A 2 -5.04 25.42 1.85
CA ALA A 2 -5.52 24.06 1.60
C ALA A 2 -4.51 23.31 0.71
N MET A 3 -4.01 22.16 1.17
CA MET A 3 -3.14 21.32 0.37
C MET A 3 -3.99 20.57 -0.66
N TYR A 4 -3.90 20.95 -1.93
CA TYR A 4 -4.64 20.29 -3.00
C TYR A 4 -4.04 18.93 -3.31
N ARG A 5 -4.72 17.87 -2.88
CA ARG A 5 -4.37 16.46 -3.12
C ARG A 5 -5.56 15.80 -3.80
N PRO A 6 -5.79 16.04 -5.11
CA PRO A 6 -7.04 15.70 -5.78
C PRO A 6 -7.39 14.22 -5.65
N LEU A 7 -6.41 13.33 -5.84
CA LEU A 7 -6.62 11.89 -5.70
C LEU A 7 -7.05 11.50 -4.28
N LEU A 8 -6.43 12.08 -3.25
CA LEU A 8 -6.82 11.82 -1.86
C LEU A 8 -8.26 12.32 -1.61
N GLN A 9 -8.56 13.54 -2.04
CA GLN A 9 -9.87 14.16 -1.87
C GLN A 9 -10.98 13.37 -2.58
N THR A 10 -10.73 12.87 -3.80
CA THR A 10 -11.70 12.02 -4.51
C THR A 10 -11.91 10.69 -3.78
N THR A 11 -10.88 10.05 -3.24
CA THR A 11 -11.10 8.82 -2.43
C THR A 11 -11.93 9.08 -1.18
N PHE A 12 -11.75 10.22 -0.52
CA PHE A 12 -12.58 10.60 0.63
C PHE A 12 -14.03 10.90 0.21
N ALA A 13 -14.23 11.63 -0.88
CA ALA A 13 -15.57 11.92 -1.41
C ALA A 13 -16.32 10.64 -1.82
N LEU A 14 -15.65 9.72 -2.52
CA LEU A 14 -16.22 8.44 -2.92
C LEU A 14 -16.55 7.56 -1.70
N ASN A 15 -15.64 7.49 -0.73
CA ASN A 15 -15.88 6.71 0.48
C ASN A 15 -17.08 7.24 1.28
N HIS A 16 -17.20 8.57 1.40
CA HIS A 16 -18.34 9.20 2.03
C HIS A 16 -19.64 8.97 1.24
N ALA A 17 -19.61 9.05 -0.10
CA ALA A 17 -20.79 8.80 -0.92
C ALA A 17 -21.33 7.36 -0.76
N LEU A 18 -20.45 6.38 -0.47
CA LEU A 18 -20.83 4.97 -0.33
C LEU A 18 -21.15 4.56 1.12
N GLY A 19 -20.44 5.11 2.11
CA GLY A 19 -20.52 4.67 3.51
C GLY A 19 -20.77 5.78 4.52
N GLY A 20 -21.04 7.02 4.08
CA GLY A 20 -21.34 8.15 4.94
C GLY A 20 -20.29 8.36 6.04
N TYR A 21 -20.77 8.49 7.28
CA TYR A 21 -19.94 8.67 8.47
C TYR A 21 -19.68 7.36 9.25
N ASP A 22 -20.06 6.21 8.69
CA ASP A 22 -19.89 4.93 9.36
C ASP A 22 -18.41 4.54 9.44
N ALA A 23 -17.84 4.59 10.66
CA ALA A 23 -16.41 4.39 10.90
C ALA A 23 -15.84 3.10 10.26
N TRP A 24 -16.64 2.03 10.22
CA TRP A 24 -16.21 0.75 9.67
C TRP A 24 -15.78 0.88 8.19
N SER A 25 -16.50 1.68 7.38
CA SER A 25 -16.22 1.87 5.96
C SER A 25 -14.88 2.55 5.76
N TRP A 26 -14.60 3.57 6.56
CA TRP A 26 -13.34 4.31 6.53
C TRP A 26 -12.13 3.46 6.91
N HIS A 27 -12.27 2.62 7.94
CA HIS A 27 -11.23 1.68 8.33
C HIS A 27 -11.04 0.57 7.29
N LEU A 28 -12.13 0.01 6.73
CA LEU A 28 -12.04 -1.02 5.70
C LEU A 28 -11.21 -0.52 4.52
N VAL A 29 -11.47 0.69 4.01
CA VAL A 29 -10.71 1.22 2.87
C VAL A 29 -9.22 1.35 3.20
N ASN A 30 -8.86 1.83 4.40
CA ASN A 30 -7.46 1.92 4.80
C ASN A 30 -6.80 0.52 4.91
N VAL A 31 -7.52 -0.47 5.44
CA VAL A 31 -7.03 -1.86 5.52
C VAL A 31 -6.84 -2.46 4.13
N LEU A 32 -7.76 -2.21 3.19
CA LEU A 32 -7.64 -2.66 1.81
C LEU A 32 -6.44 -2.02 1.10
N LEU A 33 -6.21 -0.73 1.32
CA LEU A 33 -5.02 -0.04 0.80
C LEU A 33 -3.72 -0.61 1.39
N HIS A 34 -3.71 -0.96 2.67
CA HIS A 34 -2.57 -1.63 3.30
C HIS A 34 -2.35 -3.04 2.75
N ALA A 35 -3.43 -3.80 2.53
CA ALA A 35 -3.33 -5.12 1.88
C ALA A 35 -2.77 -5.00 0.46
N LEU A 36 -3.17 -3.96 -0.29
CA LEU A 36 -2.61 -3.68 -1.62
C LEU A 36 -1.11 -3.34 -1.54
N ALA A 37 -0.69 -2.57 -0.54
CA ALA A 37 0.71 -2.29 -0.27
C ALA A 37 1.49 -3.56 0.07
N ALA A 38 0.99 -4.37 1.01
CA ALA A 38 1.66 -5.60 1.44
C ALA A 38 1.81 -6.62 0.30
N THR A 39 0.78 -6.78 -0.53
CA THR A 39 0.85 -7.66 -1.71
C THR A 39 1.82 -7.13 -2.77
N GLY A 40 1.89 -5.80 -2.97
CA GLY A 40 2.90 -5.17 -3.82
C GLY A 40 4.33 -5.40 -3.31
N THR A 41 4.55 -5.24 -2.00
CA THR A 41 5.84 -5.51 -1.34
C THR A 41 6.25 -6.98 -1.48
N PHE A 42 5.33 -7.93 -1.24
CA PHE A 42 5.60 -9.34 -1.46
C PHE A 42 5.93 -9.65 -2.92
N ALA A 43 5.17 -9.09 -3.87
CA ALA A 43 5.42 -9.26 -5.30
C ALA A 43 6.80 -8.73 -5.72
N LEU A 44 7.25 -7.63 -5.12
CA LEU A 44 8.59 -7.09 -5.32
C LEU A 44 9.65 -8.03 -4.74
N PHE A 45 9.50 -8.48 -3.49
CA PHE A 45 10.46 -9.38 -2.85
C PHE A 45 10.56 -10.74 -3.53
N ARG A 46 9.47 -11.26 -4.09
CA ARG A 46 9.50 -12.49 -4.91
C ARG A 46 10.39 -12.38 -6.16
N ARG A 47 10.75 -11.17 -6.59
CA ARG A 47 11.64 -10.90 -7.73
C ARG A 47 13.08 -10.64 -7.30
N LEU A 48 13.33 -10.47 -6.00
CA LEU A 48 14.63 -10.09 -5.44
C LEU A 48 15.23 -11.17 -4.53
N LEU A 49 14.38 -12.02 -3.94
CA LEU A 49 14.75 -13.00 -2.94
C LEU A 49 14.24 -14.40 -3.32
N PRO A 50 14.84 -15.47 -2.78
CA PRO A 50 14.26 -16.81 -2.81
C PRO A 50 12.87 -16.85 -2.17
N SER A 51 12.09 -17.89 -2.49
CA SER A 51 10.66 -17.99 -2.14
C SER A 51 10.36 -17.85 -0.64
N ALA A 52 11.11 -18.55 0.23
CA ALA A 52 10.85 -18.53 1.67
C ALA A 52 11.17 -17.17 2.32
N PRO A 53 12.35 -16.55 2.12
CA PRO A 53 12.62 -15.20 2.61
C PRO A 53 11.65 -14.14 2.06
N ALA A 54 11.26 -14.24 0.78
CA ALA A 54 10.29 -13.31 0.19
C ALA A 54 8.93 -13.37 0.89
N LEU A 55 8.43 -14.58 1.17
CA LEU A 55 7.18 -14.80 1.90
C LEU A 55 7.28 -14.28 3.34
N ALA A 56 8.37 -14.61 4.04
CA ALA A 56 8.59 -14.14 5.40
C ALA A 56 8.61 -12.61 5.47
N ALA A 57 9.35 -11.95 4.58
CA ALA A 57 9.43 -10.49 4.52
C ALA A 57 8.09 -9.83 4.18
N GLY A 58 7.32 -10.41 3.24
CA GLY A 58 5.98 -9.92 2.89
C GLY A 58 4.98 -10.06 4.05
N LEU A 59 4.99 -11.19 4.76
CA LEU A 59 4.14 -11.41 5.93
C LEU A 59 4.53 -10.50 7.08
N LEU A 60 5.83 -10.36 7.37
CA LEU A 60 6.35 -9.44 8.37
C LEU A 60 5.88 -8.02 8.08
N PHE A 61 6.04 -7.54 6.85
CA PHE A 61 5.55 -6.22 6.44
C PHE A 61 4.03 -6.07 6.65
N ALA A 62 3.23 -7.08 6.29
CA ALA A 62 1.78 -7.03 6.41
C ALA A 62 1.30 -6.85 7.86
N VAL A 63 1.97 -7.48 8.82
CA VAL A 63 1.55 -7.49 10.25
C VAL A 63 2.42 -6.62 11.15
N HIS A 64 3.43 -5.93 10.62
CA HIS A 64 4.37 -5.19 11.45
C HIS A 64 3.65 -4.03 12.19
N PRO A 65 3.78 -3.92 13.53
CA PRO A 65 3.05 -2.93 14.32
C PRO A 65 3.43 -1.47 13.98
N VAL A 66 4.57 -1.25 13.32
CA VAL A 66 4.95 0.09 12.81
C VAL A 66 3.90 0.67 11.84
N HIS A 67 3.13 -0.17 11.16
CA HIS A 67 2.10 0.27 10.23
C HIS A 67 0.76 0.55 10.91
N SER A 68 0.57 0.16 12.17
CA SER A 68 -0.71 0.30 12.88
C SER A 68 -1.22 1.74 12.88
N GLN A 69 -0.34 2.73 13.08
CA GLN A 69 -0.73 4.14 13.07
C GLN A 69 -1.18 4.58 11.67
N ALA A 70 -0.42 4.24 10.63
CA ALA A 70 -0.74 4.61 9.25
C ALA A 70 -2.05 3.98 8.74
N VAL A 71 -2.37 2.76 9.18
CA VAL A 71 -3.61 2.07 8.81
C VAL A 71 -4.80 2.57 9.64
N ASN A 72 -4.60 2.78 10.95
CA ASN A 72 -5.68 3.18 11.85
C ASN A 72 -6.13 4.64 11.67
N TYR A 73 -5.20 5.55 11.36
CA TYR A 73 -5.54 6.96 11.20
C TYR A 73 -6.17 7.22 9.83
N LEU A 74 -7.42 7.68 9.83
CA LEU A 74 -8.13 8.06 8.59
C LEU A 74 -7.36 9.14 7.81
N SER A 75 -6.75 10.08 8.53
CA SER A 75 -5.94 11.16 7.95
C SER A 75 -4.65 10.67 7.28
N SER A 76 -4.11 9.50 7.69
CA SER A 76 -2.94 8.87 7.09
C SER A 76 -3.23 8.12 5.78
N ARG A 77 -4.47 8.16 5.27
CA ARG A 77 -4.83 7.49 4.01
C ARG A 77 -3.87 7.81 2.86
N SER A 78 -3.36 9.04 2.77
CA SER A 78 -2.38 9.39 1.72
C SER A 78 -1.07 8.63 1.82
N GLU A 79 -0.62 8.29 3.03
CA GLU A 79 0.62 7.54 3.26
C GLU A 79 0.43 6.09 2.79
N THR A 80 -0.67 5.45 3.17
CA THR A 80 -1.01 4.08 2.77
C THR A 80 -1.21 3.97 1.26
N MET A 81 -1.88 4.95 0.63
CA MET A 81 -2.00 5.04 -0.82
C MET A 81 -0.65 5.17 -1.52
N CYS A 82 0.21 6.06 -1.01
CA CYS A 82 1.55 6.26 -1.57
C CYS A 82 2.35 4.95 -1.53
N MET A 83 2.35 4.27 -0.38
CA MET A 83 3.04 3.00 -0.22
C MET A 83 2.53 1.95 -1.21
N ALA A 84 1.21 1.80 -1.34
CA ALA A 84 0.62 0.85 -2.29
C ALA A 84 1.02 1.15 -3.74
N LEU A 85 0.87 2.39 -4.18
CA LEU A 85 1.15 2.79 -5.55
C LEU A 85 2.64 2.68 -5.89
N VAL A 86 3.54 3.07 -4.98
CA VAL A 86 4.98 2.99 -5.20
C VAL A 86 5.44 1.53 -5.28
N MET A 87 4.99 0.65 -4.39
CA MET A 87 5.37 -0.76 -4.43
C MET A 87 4.94 -1.42 -5.75
N TRP A 88 3.71 -1.17 -6.20
CA TRP A 88 3.24 -1.69 -7.50
C TRP A 88 3.94 -1.05 -8.70
N ALA A 89 4.26 0.24 -8.64
CA ALA A 89 5.06 0.90 -9.68
C ALA A 89 6.44 0.23 -9.81
N LEU A 90 7.10 -0.10 -8.70
CA LEU A 90 8.39 -0.80 -8.71
C LEU A 90 8.27 -2.22 -9.30
N VAL A 91 7.22 -2.96 -8.94
CA VAL A 91 6.94 -4.29 -9.53
C VAL A 91 6.79 -4.19 -11.06
N LEU A 92 6.03 -3.20 -11.54
CA LEU A 92 5.83 -2.97 -12.97
C LEU A 92 7.12 -2.51 -13.67
N LEU A 93 7.89 -1.61 -13.05
CA LEU A 93 9.17 -1.14 -13.59
C LEU A 93 10.16 -2.29 -13.74
N GLN A 94 10.26 -3.15 -12.72
CA GLN A 94 11.12 -4.33 -12.77
C GLN A 94 10.66 -5.33 -13.82
N ALA A 95 9.34 -5.48 -14.04
CA ALA A 95 8.80 -6.33 -15.10
C ALA A 95 9.20 -5.84 -16.50
N ARG A 96 9.34 -4.53 -16.67
CA ARG A 96 9.65 -3.90 -17.96
C ARG A 96 11.13 -3.93 -18.31
N HIS A 97 12.02 -3.79 -17.32
CA HIS A 97 13.41 -3.47 -17.60
C HIS A 97 14.45 -4.44 -16.99
N GLY A 98 14.05 -5.47 -16.23
CA GLY A 98 15.01 -6.45 -15.68
C GLY A 98 16.16 -5.84 -14.85
N ILE A 99 15.99 -4.60 -14.37
CA ILE A 99 17.09 -3.68 -13.96
C ILE A 99 17.92 -4.27 -12.80
N TRP A 100 17.35 -5.18 -12.02
CA TRP A 100 17.92 -5.64 -10.77
C TRP A 100 18.38 -7.11 -10.80
N SER A 101 18.08 -7.86 -11.86
CA SER A 101 18.52 -9.26 -12.02
C SER A 101 19.97 -9.42 -12.48
N ALA A 102 20.72 -8.32 -12.63
CA ALA A 102 22.13 -8.33 -13.04
C ALA A 102 23.13 -8.20 -11.88
N VAL A 103 22.67 -8.17 -10.62
CA VAL A 103 23.51 -7.85 -9.43
C VAL A 103 23.51 -8.95 -8.36
N ILE A 104 22.86 -10.10 -8.61
CA ILE A 104 22.95 -11.31 -7.77
C ILE A 104 23.33 -12.47 -8.68
#